data_AF-A0A382TLU8-F1
#
_entry.id   AF-A0A382TLU8-F1
#
_cell.length_a   1.000
_cell.length_b   1.000
_cell.length_c   1.000
_cell.angle_alpha   90.00
_cell.angle_beta   90.00
_cell.angle_gamma   90.00
#
_symmetry.space_group_name_H-M   'P 1'
#
loop_
_entity.id
_entity.type
_entity.pdbx_description
1 polymer ?
#
loop_
_entity_poly.entity_id
_entity_poly.type
_entity_poly.pdbx_seq_one_letter_code
_entity_poly.pdbx_strand_id
1 'polypeptide(L)'
;MNNNFLPSLSNKRKLTEQQQNFLSALAVQAKGDINKALDMAGYKETSYYNVINNLKDEIVEVATKILAKSAPQASQKLVEILESDDPIPQVNAKLQAAQTLLDRVGVAKRDKIDVTHTSASGIFLLPEKKTLIDGEAEEIRILDEKKE
;
A
#
# COMPACT_ATOMS: atom_id res chain seq x y z
N MET A 1 9.51 -23.22 -15.32
CA MET A 1 9.34 -22.32 -14.15
C MET A 1 9.12 -20.93 -14.69
N ASN A 2 7.99 -20.30 -14.38
CA ASN A 2 7.55 -19.05 -15.00
C ASN A 2 8.21 -17.86 -14.30
N ASN A 3 9.16 -17.22 -14.99
CA ASN A 3 9.73 -15.93 -14.54
C ASN A 3 8.91 -14.78 -15.14
N ASN A 4 7.95 -14.27 -14.39
CA ASN A 4 7.28 -13.00 -14.68
C ASN A 4 7.34 -12.09 -13.45
N PHE A 5 8.52 -11.50 -13.22
CA PHE A 5 8.89 -10.70 -12.04
C PHE A 5 8.80 -9.18 -12.25
N LEU A 6 8.02 -8.70 -13.23
CA LEU A 6 7.74 -7.27 -13.37
C LEU A 6 6.27 -7.01 -13.06
N PRO A 7 5.93 -6.12 -12.10
CA PRO A 7 4.56 -5.62 -11.98
C PRO A 7 4.24 -4.87 -13.28
N SER A 8 3.08 -5.15 -13.87
CA SER A 8 2.68 -4.61 -15.16
C SER A 8 2.82 -3.10 -15.19
N LEU A 9 3.72 -2.59 -16.05
CA LEU A 9 3.63 -1.22 -16.57
C LEU A 9 2.17 -0.96 -16.93
N SER A 10 1.64 0.15 -16.42
CA SER A 10 0.23 0.56 -16.42
C SER A 10 -0.48 0.37 -17.77
N ASN A 11 -0.92 -0.85 -18.05
CA ASN A 11 -1.86 -1.13 -19.13
C ASN A 11 -3.25 -0.73 -18.62
N LYS A 12 -3.53 0.58 -18.66
CA LYS A 12 -4.90 1.08 -18.45
C LYS A 12 -5.79 0.34 -19.44
N ARG A 13 -6.71 -0.46 -18.90
CA ARG A 13 -7.66 -1.23 -19.70
C ARG A 13 -8.45 -0.25 -20.55
N LYS A 14 -8.65 -0.60 -21.83
CA LYS A 14 -9.56 0.17 -22.68
C LYS A 14 -10.98 -0.11 -22.19
N LEU A 15 -11.61 0.91 -21.62
CA LEU A 15 -12.98 0.85 -21.15
C LEU A 15 -13.95 0.94 -22.34
N THR A 16 -15.09 0.28 -22.22
CA THR A 16 -16.18 0.47 -23.18
C THR A 16 -16.87 1.81 -22.93
N GLU A 17 -17.59 2.35 -23.93
CA GLU A 17 -18.34 3.59 -23.78
C GLU A 17 -19.35 3.51 -22.64
N GLN A 18 -20.01 2.36 -22.46
CA GLN A 18 -20.97 2.16 -21.38
C GLN A 18 -20.31 2.17 -19.99
N GLN A 19 -19.11 1.59 -19.87
CA GLN A 19 -18.32 1.64 -18.63
C GLN A 19 -17.86 3.07 -18.33
N GLN A 20 -17.44 3.81 -19.36
CA GLN A 20 -17.04 5.21 -19.22
C GLN A 20 -18.23 6.10 -18.80
N ASN A 21 -19.42 5.87 -19.36
CA ASN A 21 -20.64 6.57 -18.98
C ASN A 21 -21.01 6.29 -17.52
N PHE A 22 -20.92 5.04 -17.08
CA PHE A 22 -21.11 4.68 -15.67
C PHE A 22 -20.15 5.41 -14.75
N LEU A 23 -18.84 5.37 -15.01
CA LEU A 23 -17.85 6.03 -14.17
C LEU A 23 -18.02 7.56 -14.16
N SER A 24 -18.44 8.14 -15.28
CA SER A 24 -18.71 9.58 -15.38
C SER A 24 -19.98 9.97 -14.61
N ALA A 25 -21.03 9.17 -14.69
CA ALA A 25 -22.25 9.34 -13.91
C ALA A 25 -21.98 9.20 -12.40
N LEU A 26 -21.14 8.23 -12.02
CA LEU A 26 -20.70 8.02 -10.63
C LEU A 26 -19.94 9.24 -10.09
N ALA A 27 -19.07 9.84 -10.90
CA ALA A 27 -18.24 10.98 -10.50
C ALA A 27 -19.03 12.29 -10.30
N VAL A 28 -20.12 12.50 -11.04
CA VAL A 28 -20.79 13.81 -11.11
C VAL A 28 -22.24 13.75 -10.62
N GLN A 29 -23.02 12.78 -11.08
CA GLN A 29 -24.49 12.82 -11.00
C GLN A 29 -25.01 11.99 -9.83
N ALA A 30 -24.42 10.82 -9.59
CA ALA A 30 -24.94 9.86 -8.61
C ALA A 30 -24.49 10.11 -7.17
N LYS A 31 -23.64 11.13 -6.92
CA LYS A 31 -23.12 11.48 -5.57
C LYS A 31 -22.55 10.29 -4.79
N GLY A 32 -21.92 9.34 -5.49
CA GLY A 32 -21.36 8.12 -4.89
C GLY A 32 -22.32 6.93 -4.77
N ASP A 33 -23.58 7.05 -5.23
CA ASP A 33 -24.51 5.93 -5.33
C ASP A 33 -24.23 5.10 -6.60
N ILE A 34 -23.65 3.92 -6.40
CA ILE A 34 -23.23 3.04 -7.49
C ILE A 34 -24.43 2.52 -8.29
N ASN A 35 -25.52 2.14 -7.62
CA ASN A 35 -26.68 1.56 -8.30
C ASN A 35 -27.35 2.60 -9.21
N LYS A 36 -27.54 3.83 -8.70
CA LYS A 36 -28.06 4.93 -9.51
C LYS A 36 -27.18 5.27 -10.71
N ALA A 37 -25.85 5.20 -10.56
CA ALA A 37 -24.94 5.42 -11.68
C ALA A 37 -25.06 4.31 -12.74
N LEU A 38 -25.28 3.06 -12.32
CA LEU A 38 -25.49 1.93 -13.22
C LEU A 38 -26.83 2.04 -13.97
N ASP A 39 -27.89 2.48 -13.28
CA ASP A 39 -29.20 2.78 -13.88
C ASP A 39 -29.05 3.86 -14.98
N MET A 40 -28.36 4.96 -14.68
CA MET A 40 -28.10 6.06 -15.63
C MET A 40 -27.25 5.63 -16.84
N ALA A 41 -26.35 4.66 -16.64
CA ALA A 41 -25.55 4.08 -17.71
C ALA A 41 -26.29 2.97 -18.50
N GLY A 42 -27.55 2.68 -18.14
CA GLY A 42 -28.41 1.73 -18.86
C GLY A 42 -28.03 0.27 -18.62
N TYR A 43 -27.39 -0.07 -17.50
CA TYR A 43 -27.16 -1.47 -17.14
C TYR A 43 -28.46 -2.10 -16.62
N LYS A 44 -28.60 -3.42 -16.82
CA LYS A 44 -29.66 -4.20 -16.18
C LYS A 44 -29.25 -4.55 -14.76
N GLU A 45 -30.19 -4.57 -13.82
CA GLU A 45 -29.94 -4.92 -12.40
C GLU A 45 -29.21 -6.26 -12.24
N THR A 46 -29.53 -7.26 -13.06
CA THR A 46 -28.88 -8.58 -13.05
C THR A 46 -27.38 -8.53 -13.38
N SER A 47 -26.92 -7.46 -14.03
CA SER A 47 -25.53 -7.25 -14.42
C SER A 47 -24.74 -6.41 -13.42
N TYR A 48 -25.36 -5.83 -12.39
CA TYR A 48 -24.73 -4.83 -11.52
C TYR A 48 -23.50 -5.39 -10.83
N TYR A 49 -23.67 -6.56 -10.20
CA TYR A 49 -22.58 -7.23 -9.48
C TYR A 49 -21.36 -7.50 -10.38
N ASN A 50 -21.59 -7.97 -11.60
CA ASN A 50 -20.52 -8.28 -12.56
C ASN A 50 -19.79 -7.00 -13.02
N VAL A 51 -20.52 -5.91 -13.26
CA VAL A 51 -19.93 -4.64 -13.70
C VAL A 51 -19.10 -4.03 -12.58
N ILE A 52 -19.61 -4.03 -11.35
CA ILE A 52 -18.90 -3.51 -10.17
C ILE A 52 -17.61 -4.29 -9.93
N ASN A 53 -17.67 -5.62 -9.99
CA ASN A 53 -16.48 -6.47 -9.80
C ASN A 53 -15.42 -6.26 -10.88
N ASN A 54 -15.84 -6.04 -12.13
CA ASN A 54 -14.93 -5.81 -13.24
C ASN A 54 -14.31 -4.39 -13.22
N LEU A 55 -15.02 -3.40 -12.68
CA LEU A 55 -14.60 -1.99 -12.64
C LEU A 55 -14.14 -1.51 -11.26
N LYS A 56 -13.83 -2.44 -10.35
CA LYS A 56 -13.51 -2.11 -8.95
C LYS A 56 -12.35 -1.12 -8.83
N ASP A 57 -11.32 -1.29 -9.67
CA ASP A 57 -10.10 -0.48 -9.60
C ASP A 57 -10.39 0.94 -10.12
N GLU A 58 -11.21 1.03 -11.18
CA GLU A 58 -11.66 2.28 -11.77
C GLU A 58 -12.64 3.03 -10.84
N ILE A 59 -13.51 2.34 -10.13
CA ILE A 59 -14.40 2.93 -9.11
C ILE A 59 -13.56 3.55 -7.99
N VAL A 60 -12.51 2.85 -7.53
CA VAL A 60 -11.57 3.38 -6.53
C VAL A 60 -10.81 4.59 -7.08
N GLU A 61 -10.40 4.56 -8.35
CA GLU A 61 -9.77 5.72 -9.01
C GLU A 61 -10.72 6.92 -9.06
N VAL A 62 -12.00 6.72 -9.39
CA VAL A 62 -13.03 7.78 -9.36
C VAL A 62 -13.21 8.32 -7.94
N ALA A 63 -13.33 7.46 -6.93
CA ALA A 63 -13.43 7.89 -5.54
C ALA A 63 -12.21 8.72 -5.10
N THR A 64 -11.01 8.29 -5.50
CA THR A 64 -9.76 9.01 -5.23
C THR A 64 -9.76 10.38 -5.90
N LYS A 65 -10.23 10.49 -7.15
CA LYS A 65 -10.39 11.77 -7.86
C LYS A 65 -11.39 12.69 -7.17
N ILE A 66 -12.51 12.16 -6.67
CA ILE A 66 -13.50 12.93 -5.91
C ILE A 66 -12.86 13.47 -4.63
N LEU A 67 -12.16 12.63 -3.86
CA LEU A 67 -11.47 13.05 -2.65
C LEU A 67 -10.42 14.12 -2.95
N ALA A 68 -9.60 13.92 -3.98
CA ALA A 68 -8.60 14.90 -4.42
C ALA A 68 -9.25 16.24 -4.82
N LYS A 69 -10.41 16.21 -5.47
CA LYS A 69 -11.18 17.41 -5.82
C LYS A 69 -11.73 18.14 -4.59
N SER A 70 -12.08 17.41 -3.53
CA SER A 70 -12.57 17.99 -2.27
C SER A 70 -11.46 18.50 -1.36
N ALA A 71 -10.21 18.11 -1.58
CA ALA A 71 -9.09 18.52 -0.72
C ALA A 71 -8.88 20.04 -0.63
N PRO A 72 -8.88 20.82 -1.73
CA PRO A 72 -8.72 22.27 -1.63
C PRO A 72 -9.82 22.94 -0.79
N GLN A 73 -11.07 22.45 -0.92
CA GLN A 73 -12.19 22.96 -0.13
C GLN A 73 -12.03 22.62 1.35
N ALA A 74 -11.57 21.41 1.68
CA ALA A 74 -11.28 21.01 3.05
C ALA A 74 -10.17 21.88 3.67
N SER A 75 -9.07 22.12 2.95
CA SER A 75 -8.00 23.02 3.40
C SER A 75 -8.49 24.44 3.65
N GLN A 76 -9.30 24.99 2.75
CA GLN A 76 -9.85 26.34 2.94
C GLN A 76 -10.74 26.42 4.18
N LYS A 77 -11.59 25.42 4.42
CA LYS A 77 -12.45 25.37 5.60
C LYS A 77 -11.66 25.27 6.90
N LEU A 78 -10.50 24.60 6.91
CA LEU A 78 -9.61 24.62 8.06
C LEU A 78 -9.06 26.02 8.33
N VAL A 79 -8.61 26.74 7.29
CA VAL A 79 -8.14 28.13 7.44
C VAL A 79 -9.24 29.04 7.97
N GLU A 80 -10.45 28.95 7.39
CA GLU A 80 -11.60 29.73 7.86
C GLU A 80 -11.92 29.47 9.34
N ILE A 81 -11.87 28.21 9.79
CA ILE A 81 -12.11 27.85 11.20
C ILE A 81 -11.01 28.42 12.11
N LEU A 82 -9.75 28.46 11.64
CA LEU A 82 -8.63 28.98 12.40
C LEU A 82 -8.63 30.51 12.50
N GLU A 83 -9.13 31.19 11.48
CA GLU A 83 -9.21 32.66 11.41
C GLU A 83 -10.52 33.22 11.99
N SER A 84 -11.54 32.38 12.17
CA SER A 84 -12.85 32.78 12.69
C SER A 84 -12.86 32.90 14.21
N ASP A 85 -13.20 34.09 14.71
CA ASP A 85 -13.49 34.32 16.13
C ASP A 85 -14.92 33.89 16.53
N ASP A 86 -15.76 33.56 15.54
CA ASP A 86 -17.16 33.17 15.79
C ASP A 86 -17.29 31.72 16.29
N PRO A 87 -18.22 31.43 17.22
CA PRO A 87 -18.49 30.07 17.67
C PRO A 87 -19.07 29.19 16.55
N ILE A 88 -18.28 28.23 16.05
CA ILE A 88 -18.73 27.29 15.03
C ILE A 88 -19.31 26.03 15.69
N PRO A 89 -20.58 25.66 15.40
CA PRO A 89 -21.17 24.42 15.89
C PRO A 89 -20.38 23.19 15.42
N GLN A 90 -20.11 22.29 16.36
CA GLN A 90 -19.40 21.02 16.13
C GLN A 90 -18.04 21.20 15.45
N VAL A 91 -17.33 22.30 15.75
CA VAL A 91 -16.02 22.62 15.17
C VAL A 91 -15.03 21.45 15.26
N ASN A 92 -14.99 20.75 16.39
CA ASN A 92 -14.12 19.59 16.59
C ASN A 92 -14.40 18.46 15.58
N ALA A 93 -15.68 18.15 15.33
CA ALA A 93 -16.06 17.10 14.37
C ALA A 93 -15.74 17.52 12.93
N LYS A 94 -15.96 18.79 12.58
CA LYS A 94 -15.65 19.33 11.25
C LYS A 94 -14.15 19.40 10.98
N LEU A 95 -13.36 19.80 11.98
CA LEU A 95 -11.90 19.86 11.92
C LEU A 95 -11.32 18.45 11.69
N GLN A 96 -11.79 17.47 12.47
CA GLN A 96 -11.39 16.07 12.33
C GLN A 96 -11.75 15.50 10.95
N ALA A 97 -12.96 15.77 10.45
CA ALA A 97 -13.38 15.32 9.13
C ALA A 97 -12.53 15.93 8.01
N ALA A 98 -12.23 17.23 8.08
CA ALA A 98 -11.39 17.91 7.10
C ALA A 98 -9.94 17.40 7.15
N GLN A 99 -9.37 17.20 8.34
CA GLN A 99 -8.04 16.60 8.51
C GLN A 99 -7.98 15.18 7.92
N THR A 100 -8.95 14.33 8.28
CA THR A 100 -9.03 12.95 7.76
C THR A 100 -9.11 12.93 6.23
N LEU A 101 -9.89 13.85 5.63
CA LEU A 101 -9.95 13.98 4.17
C LEU A 101 -8.59 14.36 3.57
N LEU A 102 -7.85 15.29 4.18
CA LEU A 102 -6.53 15.73 3.73
C LEU A 102 -5.46 14.64 3.86
N ASP A 103 -5.49 13.91 4.96
CA ASP A 103 -4.58 12.78 5.19
C ASP A 103 -4.80 11.70 4.11
N ARG A 104 -6.07 11.43 3.77
CA ARG A 104 -6.45 10.43 2.76
C ARG A 104 -6.07 10.81 1.32
N VAL A 105 -6.01 12.09 0.98
CA VAL A 105 -5.53 12.53 -0.35
C VAL A 105 -4.00 12.59 -0.46
N GLY A 106 -3.28 12.28 0.63
CA GLY A 106 -1.82 12.21 0.64
C GLY A 106 -1.14 13.51 1.04
N VAL A 107 -1.84 14.42 1.74
CA VAL A 107 -1.19 15.59 2.36
C VAL A 107 -0.36 15.16 3.58
N ALA A 108 -0.66 14.03 4.21
CA ALA A 108 0.14 13.50 5.30
C ALA A 108 0.70 12.10 4.97
N LYS A 109 2.03 12.05 4.89
CA LYS A 109 2.88 10.85 5.03
C LYS A 109 2.85 9.86 3.86
N ARG A 110 3.85 10.00 2.97
CA ARG A 110 4.39 8.86 2.23
C ARG A 110 5.08 7.95 3.25
N ASP A 111 4.51 6.78 3.54
CA ASP A 111 5.23 5.75 4.28
C ASP A 111 6.44 5.32 3.43
N LYS A 112 7.63 5.71 3.87
CA LYS A 112 8.88 5.31 3.25
C LYS A 112 9.08 3.83 3.54
N ILE A 113 8.94 2.98 2.53
CA ILE A 113 9.28 1.56 2.64
C ILE A 113 10.81 1.46 2.74
N ASP A 114 11.33 1.17 3.93
CA ASP A 114 12.75 0.94 4.14
C ASP A 114 13.06 -0.53 3.81
N VAL A 115 13.49 -0.79 2.58
CA VAL A 115 13.89 -2.14 2.14
C VAL A 115 15.34 -2.36 2.57
N THR A 116 15.52 -2.83 3.81
CA THR A 116 16.82 -3.34 4.25
C THR A 116 17.00 -4.76 3.72
N HIS A 117 17.69 -4.89 2.59
CA HIS A 117 18.20 -6.17 2.11
C HIS A 117 19.35 -6.61 3.02
N THR A 118 19.05 -7.22 4.17
CA THR A 118 20.04 -8.03 4.89
C THR A 118 20.15 -9.35 4.14
N SER A 119 20.84 -9.34 3.00
CA SER A 119 21.27 -10.54 2.29
C SER A 119 22.35 -11.23 3.12
N ALA A 120 21.96 -11.84 4.24
CA ALA A 120 22.74 -12.79 5.01
C ALA A 120 22.75 -14.16 4.31
N SER A 121 22.89 -14.18 2.98
CA SER A 121 23.26 -15.38 2.23
C SER A 121 24.77 -15.34 2.02
N GLY A 122 25.49 -15.37 3.14
CA GLY A 122 26.94 -15.58 3.14
C GLY A 122 27.18 -17.05 2.85
N ILE A 123 27.52 -17.38 1.60
CA ILE A 123 28.02 -18.71 1.26
C ILE A 123 29.37 -18.86 1.97
N PHE A 124 29.44 -19.72 2.99
CA PHE A 124 30.66 -20.00 3.72
C PHE A 124 31.35 -21.23 3.09
N LEU A 125 32.40 -21.01 2.30
CA LEU A 125 33.23 -22.10 1.79
C LEU A 125 34.20 -22.55 2.90
N LEU A 126 34.10 -23.81 3.30
CA LEU A 126 35.06 -24.45 4.21
C LEU A 126 36.22 -25.03 3.39
N PRO A 127 37.50 -24.74 3.72
CA PRO A 127 38.63 -25.37 3.05
C PRO A 127 38.73 -26.87 3.41
N GLU A 128 39.23 -27.68 2.48
CA GLU A 128 39.30 -29.13 2.62
C GLU A 128 40.23 -29.57 3.77
N LYS A 129 39.82 -30.65 4.46
CA LYS A 129 40.55 -31.24 5.58
C LYS A 129 41.82 -31.92 5.07
N LYS A 130 42.99 -31.37 5.42
CA LYS A 130 44.28 -32.05 5.18
C LYS A 130 44.31 -33.38 5.93
N THR A 131 44.72 -34.43 5.23
CA THR A 131 44.94 -35.78 5.77
C THR A 131 45.97 -35.71 6.89
N LEU A 132 45.59 -36.24 8.06
CA LEU A 132 46.44 -36.38 9.23
C LEU A 132 47.68 -37.18 8.83
N ILE A 133 48.87 -36.62 9.05
CA ILE A 133 50.12 -37.39 9.02
C ILE A 133 50.16 -38.17 10.33
N ASP A 134 50.13 -39.49 10.18
CA ASP A 134 50.29 -40.48 11.24
C ASP A 134 51.71 -40.35 11.82
N GLY A 135 51.80 -40.09 13.12
CA GLY A 135 53.05 -39.92 13.84
C GLY A 135 52.99 -40.69 15.14
N GLU A 136 53.74 -41.79 15.18
CA GLU A 136 53.79 -42.79 16.24
C GLU A 136 54.02 -42.16 17.63
N ALA A 137 53.18 -42.54 18.59
CA ALA A 137 53.32 -42.13 19.98
C ALA A 137 54.38 -43.01 20.67
N GLU A 138 55.54 -42.44 21.03
CA GLU A 138 56.43 -43.04 22.02
C GLU A 138 55.99 -42.66 23.44
N GLU A 139 55.77 -43.68 24.26
CA GLU A 139 55.32 -43.58 25.64
C GLU A 139 56.52 -43.35 26.58
N ILE A 140 56.56 -42.23 27.31
CA ILE A 140 57.52 -42.03 28.41
C ILE A 140 56.78 -41.66 29.70
N ARG A 141 57.08 -42.46 30.72
CA ARG A 141 56.45 -42.52 32.05
C ARG A 141 56.76 -41.25 32.87
N ILE A 142 55.71 -40.69 33.49
CA ILE A 142 55.82 -39.60 34.47
C ILE A 142 56.39 -40.18 35.76
N LEU A 143 57.52 -39.64 36.23
CA LEU A 143 58.00 -39.84 37.60
C LEU A 143 57.35 -38.80 38.49
N ASP A 144 56.66 -39.28 39.52
CA ASP A 144 55.99 -38.50 40.56
C ASP A 144 56.98 -37.77 41.50
N GLU A 145 56.42 -36.80 42.22
CA GLU A 145 56.83 -36.21 43.51
C GLU A 145 57.66 -34.92 43.55
N LYS A 146 56.95 -33.83 43.91
CA LYS A 146 56.99 -33.09 45.22
C LYS A 146 56.46 -31.68 44.94
N LYS A 147 55.34 -31.19 45.48
CA LYS A 147 54.89 -31.05 46.88
C LYS A 147 55.98 -30.47 47.80
N GLU A 148 56.18 -29.15 47.68
CA GLU A 148 55.86 -28.15 48.73
C GLU A 148 55.93 -26.73 48.13
#